data_AF-A0A1H8F2W0-F1
#
_entry.id   AF-A0A1H8F2W0-F1
#
_cell.length_a   1.000
_cell.length_b   1.000
_cell.length_c   1.000
_cell.angle_alpha   90.00
_cell.angle_beta   90.00
_cell.angle_gamma   90.00
#
_symmetry.space_group_name_H-M   'P 1'
#
loop_
_entity.id
_entity.type
_entity.pdbx_description
1 polymer ?
#
loop_
_entity_poly.entity_id
_entity_poly.type
_entity_poly.pdbx_seq_one_letter_code
_entity_poly.pdbx_strand_id
1 'polypeptide(L)'
;MAIAKKYMKTNLNPEGLEPSIEQNVVNAEAITYDSLTVLQKQRVDYLKPMIGDHAIKVVYNLDKRGPNSWIVVYEKVAKIHKATYDEQRYQDAVIENIEVGNEYLHADLIGIFSQVRGDLKLQPYLTNLKRNCENDLYGLFLVKETYSIETIDGKEKKTAIGYKIIACLKPDSE
;
A
#
# COMPACT_ATOMS: atom_id res chain seq x y z
N MET A 1 23.71 10.83 5.35
CA MET A 1 24.20 9.53 4.83
C MET A 1 23.14 9.00 3.88
N ALA A 2 23.36 9.13 2.57
CA ALA A 2 22.44 8.65 1.55
C ALA A 2 22.66 7.14 1.35
N ILE A 3 21.67 6.31 1.71
CA ILE A 3 21.70 4.86 1.50
C ILE A 3 21.00 4.56 0.17
N ALA A 4 21.64 3.71 -0.61
CA ALA A 4 21.49 3.51 -2.03
C ALA A 4 20.12 2.92 -2.44
N LYS A 5 19.48 3.56 -3.42
CA LYS A 5 18.48 2.91 -4.29
C LYS A 5 19.17 1.80 -5.09
N LYS A 6 18.96 0.53 -4.73
CA LYS A 6 19.57 -0.60 -5.45
C LYS A 6 18.70 -1.88 -5.42
N TYR A 7 17.86 -2.01 -6.46
CA TYR A 7 17.29 -3.23 -7.07
C TYR A 7 16.20 -3.98 -6.27
N MET A 8 15.11 -4.51 -6.88
CA MET A 8 15.06 -5.39 -8.06
C MET A 8 14.01 -4.98 -9.12
N LYS A 9 14.44 -4.91 -10.39
CA LYS A 9 13.58 -5.12 -11.57
C LYS A 9 13.89 -6.50 -12.10
N THR A 10 13.10 -7.50 -11.76
CA THR A 10 13.12 -8.80 -12.44
C THR A 10 12.20 -8.73 -13.65
N ASN A 11 12.75 -8.29 -14.78
CA ASN A 11 12.18 -8.58 -16.10
C ASN A 11 12.47 -10.06 -16.40
N LEU A 12 11.46 -10.91 -16.24
CA LEU A 12 11.43 -12.23 -16.87
C LEU A 12 10.29 -12.21 -17.88
N ASN A 13 10.65 -12.06 -19.15
CA ASN A 13 9.74 -12.32 -20.26
C ASN A 13 10.39 -13.41 -21.13
N PRO A 14 9.94 -14.66 -21.08
CA PRO A 14 10.22 -15.63 -22.13
C PRO A 14 9.20 -15.44 -23.25
N GLU A 15 9.71 -15.47 -24.48
CA GLU A 15 9.00 -15.20 -25.73
C GLU A 15 7.72 -16.03 -25.92
N GLY A 16 6.67 -15.37 -26.44
CA GLY A 16 5.67 -15.99 -27.32
C GLY A 16 4.31 -16.33 -26.71
N LEU A 17 3.35 -15.39 -26.76
CA LEU A 17 1.92 -15.63 -27.06
C LEU A 17 1.15 -14.29 -27.11
N GLU A 18 0.77 -13.91 -28.34
CA GLU A 18 -0.33 -13.04 -28.84
C GLU A 18 -0.82 -11.76 -28.11
N PRO A 19 -1.31 -10.75 -28.88
CA PRO A 19 -1.43 -9.38 -28.42
C PRO A 19 -2.59 -9.21 -27.43
N SER A 20 -2.25 -8.82 -26.20
CA SER A 20 -3.23 -8.42 -25.19
C SER A 20 -3.76 -7.02 -25.50
N ILE A 21 -5.07 -7.00 -25.75
CA ILE A 21 -6.06 -5.93 -25.62
C ILE A 21 -5.49 -4.58 -25.16
N GLU A 22 -5.67 -3.61 -26.06
CA GLU A 22 -5.42 -2.17 -25.93
C GLU A 22 -5.42 -1.65 -24.48
N GLN A 23 -4.28 -1.07 -24.11
CA GLN A 23 -4.12 -0.26 -22.93
C GLN A 23 -5.05 0.95 -23.00
N ASN A 24 -6.24 0.83 -22.40
CA ASN A 24 -6.98 2.00 -21.93
C ASN A 24 -6.24 2.56 -20.71
N VAL A 25 -5.14 3.28 -20.96
CA VAL A 25 -4.61 4.26 -20.03
C VAL A 25 -5.64 5.38 -19.97
N VAL A 26 -6.64 5.22 -19.10
CA VAL A 26 -7.55 6.31 -18.77
C VAL A 26 -6.67 7.43 -18.21
N ASN A 27 -6.59 8.53 -18.95
CA ASN A 27 -5.99 9.78 -18.49
C ASN A 27 -6.52 10.08 -17.09
N ALA A 28 -5.65 10.00 -16.08
CA ALA A 28 -6.01 10.38 -14.72
C ALA A 28 -6.16 11.90 -14.71
N GLU A 29 -7.40 12.39 -14.86
CA GLU A 29 -7.72 13.74 -14.39
C GLU A 29 -7.22 13.84 -12.94
N ALA A 30 -6.45 14.89 -12.64
CA ALA A 30 -5.99 15.13 -11.29
C ALA A 30 -7.22 15.26 -10.39
N ILE A 31 -7.43 14.30 -9.49
CA ILE A 31 -8.56 14.30 -8.57
C ILE A 31 -8.46 15.58 -7.73
N THR A 32 -9.46 16.46 -7.85
CA THR A 32 -9.51 17.72 -7.13
C THR A 32 -10.54 17.67 -6.01
N TYR A 33 -10.40 18.51 -4.99
CA TYR A 33 -11.38 18.62 -3.92
C TYR A 33 -12.80 18.88 -4.45
N ASP A 34 -12.93 19.70 -5.49
CA ASP A 34 -14.22 20.09 -6.05
C ASP A 34 -14.99 18.94 -6.70
N SER A 35 -14.27 17.96 -7.26
CA SER A 35 -14.83 16.72 -7.84
C SER A 35 -15.39 15.73 -6.80
N LEU A 36 -15.15 15.96 -5.51
CA LEU A 36 -15.58 15.04 -4.46
C LEU A 36 -17.05 15.23 -4.07
N THR A 37 -17.69 14.14 -3.64
CA THR A 37 -19.03 14.19 -3.02
C THR A 37 -18.99 14.97 -1.70
N VAL A 38 -20.14 15.47 -1.23
CA VAL A 38 -20.24 16.21 0.04
C VAL A 38 -19.64 15.43 1.22
N LEU A 39 -19.94 14.13 1.32
CA LEU A 39 -19.41 13.27 2.38
C LEU A 39 -17.89 13.07 2.26
N GLN A 40 -17.36 12.96 1.03
CA GLN A 40 -15.91 12.88 0.82
C GLN A 40 -15.22 14.19 1.20
N LYS A 41 -15.80 15.36 0.85
CA LYS A 41 -15.27 16.66 1.25
C LYS A 41 -15.14 16.78 2.78
N GLN A 42 -16.20 16.42 3.51
CA GLN A 42 -16.16 16.38 4.99
C GLN A 42 -15.07 15.45 5.54
N ARG A 43 -14.87 14.29 4.92
CA ARG A 43 -13.82 13.35 5.29
C ARG A 43 -12.42 13.88 4.99
N VAL A 44 -12.24 14.58 3.87
CA VAL A 44 -10.99 15.26 3.53
C VAL A 44 -10.69 16.33 4.56
N ASP A 45 -11.65 17.20 4.87
CA ASP A 45 -11.48 18.28 5.86
C ASP A 45 -11.10 17.72 7.23
N TYR A 46 -11.63 16.54 7.58
CA TYR A 46 -11.29 15.86 8.82
C TYR A 46 -9.87 15.27 8.83
N LEU A 47 -9.40 14.68 7.73
CA LEU A 47 -8.06 14.09 7.64
C LEU A 47 -6.96 15.11 7.34
N LYS A 48 -7.30 16.24 6.71
CA LYS A 48 -6.34 17.25 6.26
C LYS A 48 -5.40 17.76 7.37
N PRO A 49 -5.85 18.00 8.61
CA PRO A 49 -4.94 18.36 9.71
C PRO A 49 -3.92 17.28 10.10
N MET A 50 -4.17 16.01 9.75
CA MET A 50 -3.31 14.87 10.13
C MET A 50 -2.35 14.46 9.01
N ILE A 51 -2.81 14.51 7.75
CA ILE A 51 -2.07 13.97 6.59
C ILE A 51 -1.96 14.96 5.42
N GLY A 52 -2.32 16.23 5.64
CA GLY A 52 -2.19 17.31 4.66
C GLY A 52 -3.06 17.10 3.41
N ASP A 53 -2.58 17.60 2.27
CA ASP A 53 -3.28 17.52 0.99
C ASP A 53 -3.38 16.07 0.45
N HIS A 54 -2.60 15.14 1.01
CA HIS A 54 -2.72 13.70 0.70
C HIS A 54 -4.11 13.13 1.07
N ALA A 55 -4.84 13.81 1.96
CA ALA A 55 -6.21 13.45 2.35
C ALA A 55 -7.15 13.26 1.15
N ILE A 56 -6.99 14.05 0.08
CA ILE A 56 -7.83 13.93 -1.13
C ILE A 56 -7.65 12.54 -1.75
N LYS A 57 -6.39 12.12 -1.95
CA LYS A 57 -6.06 10.82 -2.55
C LYS A 57 -6.55 9.66 -1.68
N VAL A 58 -6.37 9.75 -0.36
CA VAL A 58 -6.84 8.72 0.58
C VAL A 58 -8.36 8.60 0.54
N VAL A 59 -9.09 9.72 0.68
CA VAL A 59 -10.56 9.73 0.73
C VAL A 59 -11.18 9.27 -0.58
N TYR A 60 -10.58 9.61 -1.71
CA TYR A 60 -11.05 9.16 -3.03
C TYR A 60 -10.99 7.63 -3.16
N ASN A 61 -9.98 6.99 -2.56
CA ASN A 61 -9.74 5.55 -2.65
C ASN A 61 -10.39 4.74 -1.49
N LEU A 62 -11.29 5.34 -0.71
CA LEU A 62 -11.98 4.62 0.36
C LEU A 62 -13.06 3.69 -0.17
N ASP A 63 -13.09 2.50 0.41
CA ASP A 63 -14.17 1.55 0.18
C ASP A 63 -15.35 1.79 1.13
N LYS A 64 -16.52 1.28 0.78
CA LYS A 64 -17.69 1.31 1.67
C LYS A 64 -17.50 0.43 2.91
N ARG A 65 -16.74 -0.67 2.78
CA ARG A 65 -16.51 -1.70 3.83
C ARG A 65 -15.12 -2.32 3.67
N GLY A 66 -14.63 -2.96 4.73
CA GLY A 66 -13.36 -3.69 4.71
C GLY A 66 -12.15 -2.83 5.12
N PRO A 67 -10.92 -3.25 4.77
CA PRO A 67 -9.68 -2.69 5.32
C PRO A 67 -9.38 -1.25 4.86
N ASN A 68 -10.00 -0.80 3.77
CA ASN A 68 -9.92 0.58 3.25
C ASN A 68 -11.19 1.38 3.55
N SER A 69 -12.05 0.93 4.46
CA SER A 69 -13.23 1.69 4.86
C SER A 69 -12.87 2.90 5.71
N TRP A 70 -13.72 3.93 5.69
CA TRP A 70 -13.50 5.17 6.44
C TRP A 70 -13.12 4.95 7.91
N ILE A 71 -13.88 4.12 8.64
CA ILE A 71 -13.65 3.87 10.06
C ILE A 71 -12.26 3.28 10.28
N VAL A 72 -11.91 2.25 9.50
CA VAL A 72 -10.63 1.57 9.60
C VAL A 72 -9.47 2.49 9.21
N VAL A 73 -9.62 3.27 8.15
CA VAL A 73 -8.56 4.19 7.67
C VAL A 73 -8.35 5.34 8.64
N TYR A 74 -9.42 5.91 9.20
CA TYR A 74 -9.31 6.92 10.24
C TYR A 74 -8.52 6.40 11.46
N GLU A 75 -8.84 5.20 11.95
CA GLU A 75 -8.12 4.59 13.08
C GLU A 75 -6.63 4.38 12.77
N LYS A 76 -6.30 3.97 11.54
CA LYS A 76 -4.91 3.81 11.09
C LYS A 76 -4.18 5.15 11.07
N VAL A 77 -4.76 6.17 10.43
CA VAL A 77 -4.18 7.52 10.37
C VAL A 77 -3.97 8.09 11.77
N ALA A 78 -4.95 7.94 12.66
CA ALA A 78 -4.85 8.42 14.04
C ALA A 78 -3.70 7.72 14.82
N LYS A 79 -3.45 6.43 14.56
CA LYS A 79 -2.31 5.70 15.14
C LYS A 79 -0.98 6.17 14.59
N ILE A 80 -0.86 6.35 13.27
CA ILE A 80 0.35 6.89 12.63
C ILE A 80 0.68 8.26 13.19
N HIS A 81 -0.32 9.15 13.25
CA HIS A 81 -0.14 10.53 13.72
C HIS A 81 0.29 10.61 15.20
N LYS A 82 -0.04 9.59 16.01
CA LYS A 82 0.32 9.50 17.44
C LYS A 82 1.48 8.55 17.71
N ALA A 83 2.16 8.07 16.67
CA ALA A 83 3.25 7.13 16.80
C ALA A 83 4.42 7.74 17.59
N THR A 84 5.04 6.93 18.44
CA THR A 84 6.28 7.26 19.14
C THR A 84 7.44 7.45 18.15
N TYR A 85 8.55 8.05 18.59
CA TYR A 85 9.71 8.27 17.72
C TYR A 85 10.23 6.98 17.07
N ASP A 86 10.35 5.89 17.83
CA ASP A 86 10.83 4.60 17.29
C ASP A 86 9.84 3.99 16.29
N GLU A 87 8.54 4.14 16.54
CA GLU A 87 7.50 3.72 15.60
C GLU A 87 7.55 4.56 14.33
N GLN A 88 7.66 5.89 14.42
CA GLN A 88 7.78 6.76 13.24
C GLN A 88 9.01 6.39 12.41
N ARG A 89 10.15 6.16 13.06
CA ARG A 89 11.38 5.72 12.39
C ARG A 89 11.21 4.40 11.65
N TYR A 90 10.48 3.44 12.23
CA TYR A 90 10.14 2.19 11.55
C TYR A 90 9.20 2.42 10.36
N GLN A 91 8.16 3.22 10.55
CA GLN A 91 7.17 3.54 9.53
C GLN A 91 7.82 4.24 8.32
N ASP A 92 8.69 5.22 8.57
CA ASP A 92 9.45 5.94 7.54
C ASP A 92 10.32 4.99 6.73
N ALA A 93 11.08 4.12 7.39
CA ALA A 93 11.91 3.14 6.71
C ALA A 93 11.09 2.15 5.86
N VAL A 94 9.91 1.74 6.31
CA VAL A 94 9.00 0.92 5.49
C VAL A 94 8.52 1.71 4.26
N ILE A 95 8.08 2.96 4.46
CA ILE A 95 7.54 3.81 3.40
C ILE A 95 8.59 4.09 2.32
N GLU A 96 9.83 4.35 2.71
CA GLU A 96 10.94 4.57 1.77
C GLU A 96 11.23 3.34 0.87
N ASN A 97 10.83 2.15 1.29
CA ASN A 97 11.06 0.89 0.57
C ASN A 97 9.83 0.37 -0.20
N ILE A 98 8.68 1.05 -0.13
CA ILE A 98 7.44 0.63 -0.78
C ILE A 98 6.92 1.76 -1.69
N GLU A 99 6.82 1.49 -2.98
CA GLU A 99 6.37 2.44 -3.99
C GLU A 99 4.86 2.35 -4.19
N VAL A 100 4.18 3.49 -4.11
CA VAL A 100 2.74 3.60 -4.38
C VAL A 100 2.46 3.40 -5.87
N GLY A 101 1.45 2.58 -6.19
CA GLY A 101 1.08 2.21 -7.55
C GLY A 101 1.62 0.85 -7.98
N ASN A 102 2.65 0.35 -7.31
CA ASN A 102 3.25 -0.96 -7.60
C ASN A 102 2.48 -2.11 -6.95
N GLU A 103 2.67 -3.29 -7.55
CA GLU A 103 2.18 -4.57 -7.04
C GLU A 103 3.35 -5.35 -6.43
N TYR A 104 3.12 -5.94 -5.27
CA TYR A 104 4.10 -6.72 -4.53
C TYR A 104 3.52 -8.09 -4.19
N LEU A 105 4.30 -9.14 -4.41
CA LEU A 105 3.93 -10.48 -3.93
C LEU A 105 4.12 -10.54 -2.42
N HIS A 106 3.46 -11.51 -1.77
CA HIS A 106 3.64 -11.74 -0.34
C HIS A 106 5.12 -11.98 0.04
N ALA A 107 5.87 -12.69 -0.80
CA ALA A 107 7.28 -12.96 -0.56
C ALA A 107 8.13 -11.67 -0.58
N ASP A 108 7.87 -10.77 -1.53
CA ASP A 108 8.58 -9.50 -1.67
C ASP A 108 8.37 -8.62 -0.44
N LEU A 109 7.11 -8.52 0.02
CA LEU A 109 6.76 -7.76 1.22
C LEU A 109 7.46 -8.32 2.46
N ILE A 110 7.44 -9.64 2.65
CA ILE A 110 8.15 -10.28 3.76
C ILE A 110 9.65 -9.94 3.71
N GLY A 111 10.25 -9.96 2.52
CA GLY A 111 11.64 -9.55 2.32
C GLY A 111 11.89 -8.10 2.74
N ILE A 112 11.06 -7.17 2.26
CA ILE A 112 11.15 -5.74 2.58
C ILE A 112 11.03 -5.50 4.09
N PHE A 113 10.00 -6.03 4.73
CA PHE A 113 9.80 -5.85 6.18
C PHE A 113 10.92 -6.47 7.01
N SER A 114 11.40 -7.66 6.62
CA SER A 114 12.52 -8.31 7.32
C SER A 114 13.81 -7.49 7.21
N GLN A 115 14.08 -6.92 6.03
CA GLN A 115 15.25 -6.07 5.80
C GLN A 115 15.17 -4.79 6.65
N VAL A 116 14.05 -4.07 6.59
CA VAL A 116 13.84 -2.83 7.37
C VAL A 116 14.01 -3.10 8.87
N ARG A 117 13.44 -4.20 9.39
CA ARG A 117 13.60 -4.57 10.81
C ARG A 117 15.06 -4.88 11.13
N GLY A 118 15.78 -5.59 10.26
CA GLY A 118 17.20 -5.88 10.40
C GLY A 118 18.06 -4.62 10.47
N ASP A 119 17.83 -3.67 9.56
CA ASP A 119 18.57 -2.40 9.49
C ASP A 119 18.34 -1.54 10.74
N LEU A 120 17.13 -1.61 11.30
CA LEU A 120 16.75 -0.92 12.53
C LEU A 120 17.09 -1.72 13.81
N LYS A 121 17.71 -2.90 13.68
CA LYS A 121 18.04 -3.81 14.79
C LYS A 121 16.83 -4.22 15.63
N LEU A 122 15.65 -4.28 15.01
CA LEU A 122 14.42 -4.76 15.64
C LEU A 122 14.40 -6.28 15.63
N GLN A 123 13.71 -6.88 16.62
CA GLN A 123 13.53 -8.33 16.67
C GLN A 123 12.77 -8.82 15.42
N PRO A 124 13.15 -9.94 14.80
CA PRO A 124 12.39 -10.50 13.70
C PRO A 124 11.01 -10.96 14.17
N TYR A 125 10.07 -11.10 13.23
CA TYR A 125 8.80 -11.75 13.54
C TYR A 125 9.03 -13.25 13.78
N LEU A 126 8.85 -13.68 15.03
CA LEU A 126 9.09 -15.08 15.43
C LEU A 126 7.96 -16.03 15.03
N THR A 127 6.73 -15.52 14.92
CA THR A 127 5.54 -16.30 14.54
C THR A 127 4.67 -15.47 13.60
N ASN A 128 3.83 -16.15 12.81
CA ASN A 128 2.85 -15.50 11.93
C ASN A 128 3.45 -14.41 11.02
N LEU A 129 4.67 -14.64 10.48
CA LEU A 129 5.45 -13.67 9.69
C LEU A 129 4.61 -12.95 8.64
N LYS A 130 3.91 -13.71 7.79
CA LYS A 130 3.01 -13.18 6.75
C LYS A 130 1.99 -12.20 7.33
N ARG A 131 1.26 -12.62 8.38
CA ARG A 131 0.21 -11.81 9.00
C ARG A 131 0.76 -10.55 9.66
N ASN A 132 1.94 -10.60 10.27
CA ASN A 132 2.54 -9.42 10.88
C ASN A 132 2.98 -8.40 9.82
N CYS A 133 3.63 -8.87 8.74
CA CYS A 133 3.96 -8.01 7.61
C CYS A 133 2.71 -7.40 6.96
N GLU A 134 1.63 -8.19 6.83
CA GLU A 134 0.35 -7.68 6.33
C GLU A 134 -0.26 -6.63 7.27
N ASN A 135 -0.25 -6.86 8.59
CA ASN A 135 -0.75 -5.89 9.55
C ASN A 135 0.01 -4.56 9.46
N ASP A 136 1.33 -4.60 9.33
CA ASP A 136 2.15 -3.40 9.15
C ASP A 136 1.81 -2.71 7.83
N LEU A 137 1.71 -3.48 6.73
CA LEU A 137 1.34 -2.96 5.42
C LEU A 137 -0.03 -2.26 5.46
N TYR A 138 -1.04 -2.94 5.99
CA TYR A 138 -2.38 -2.38 6.13
C TYR A 138 -2.40 -1.19 7.08
N GLY A 139 -1.51 -1.18 8.08
CA GLY A 139 -1.37 -0.07 9.02
C GLY A 139 -0.89 1.21 8.34
N LEU A 140 -0.07 1.10 7.30
CA LEU A 140 0.61 2.23 6.66
C LEU A 140 0.08 2.60 5.28
N PHE A 141 -0.66 1.70 4.62
CA PHE A 141 -1.10 1.91 3.24
C PHE A 141 -2.58 1.55 3.05
N LEU A 142 -3.20 2.22 2.07
CA LEU A 142 -4.34 1.66 1.37
C LEU A 142 -3.83 0.65 0.35
N VAL A 143 -4.35 -0.57 0.39
CA VAL A 143 -3.91 -1.64 -0.51
C VAL A 143 -5.10 -2.39 -1.10
N LYS A 144 -4.88 -3.03 -2.24
CA LYS A 144 -5.85 -3.92 -2.89
C LYS A 144 -5.23 -5.29 -3.10
N GLU A 145 -5.94 -6.35 -2.72
CA GLU A 145 -5.49 -7.73 -2.97
C GLU A 145 -5.30 -7.98 -4.46
N THR A 146 -4.17 -8.62 -4.81
CA THR A 146 -3.90 -9.14 -6.15
C THR A 146 -4.05 -10.65 -6.14
N TYR A 147 -4.61 -11.20 -7.21
CA TYR A 147 -4.95 -12.62 -7.30
C TYR A 147 -4.33 -13.26 -8.54
N SER A 148 -3.84 -14.48 -8.39
CA SER A 148 -3.60 -15.40 -9.50
C SER A 148 -4.88 -16.20 -9.77
N ILE A 149 -5.17 -16.46 -11.04
CA ILE A 149 -6.23 -17.35 -11.47
C ILE A 149 -5.57 -18.60 -12.05
N GLU A 150 -5.78 -19.73 -11.40
CA GLU A 150 -5.29 -21.03 -11.86
C GLU A 150 -6.47 -21.93 -12.20
N THR A 151 -6.41 -22.62 -13.33
CA THR A 151 -7.44 -23.61 -13.71
C THR A 151 -6.99 -24.98 -13.26
N ILE A 152 -7.68 -25.54 -12.26
CA ILE A 152 -7.41 -26.89 -11.72
C ILE A 152 -8.67 -27.72 -11.97
N ASP A 153 -8.54 -28.83 -12.71
CA ASP A 153 -9.65 -29.72 -13.08
C ASP A 153 -10.83 -29.00 -13.77
N GLY A 154 -10.52 -28.01 -14.62
CA GLY A 154 -11.51 -27.21 -15.34
C GLY A 154 -12.25 -26.18 -14.48
N LYS A 155 -11.87 -26.00 -13.21
CA LYS A 155 -12.39 -24.96 -12.32
C LYS A 155 -11.35 -23.87 -12.09
N GLU A 156 -11.77 -22.61 -12.26
CA GLU A 156 -10.94 -21.47 -11.89
C GLU A 156 -10.86 -21.33 -10.38
N LYS A 157 -9.63 -21.32 -9.87
CA LYS A 157 -9.32 -21.02 -8.47
C LYS A 157 -8.60 -19.69 -8.40
N LYS A 158 -9.17 -18.76 -7.64
CA LYS A 158 -8.54 -17.47 -7.33
C LYS A 158 -7.73 -17.59 -6.06
N THR A 159 -6.43 -17.32 -6.15
CA THR A 159 -5.51 -17.36 -5.01
C THR A 159 -4.93 -15.96 -4.82
N ALA A 160 -5.05 -15.39 -3.62
CA ALA A 160 -4.39 -14.12 -3.30
C ALA A 160 -2.87 -14.32 -3.29
N ILE A 161 -2.16 -13.53 -4.11
CA ILE A 161 -0.72 -13.64 -4.29
C ILE A 161 0.05 -12.44 -3.72
N GLY A 162 -0.64 -11.33 -3.45
CA GLY A 162 -0.01 -10.12 -2.98
C GLY A 162 -0.94 -8.92 -2.89
N TYR A 163 -0.36 -7.74 -3.02
CA TYR A 163 -1.05 -6.46 -2.83
C TYR A 163 -0.57 -5.40 -3.82
N LYS A 164 -1.52 -4.61 -4.32
CA LYS A 164 -1.28 -3.34 -5.00
C LYS A 164 -1.35 -2.20 -4.00
N ILE A 165 -0.34 -1.34 -3.98
CA ILE A 165 -0.28 -0.18 -3.08
C ILE A 165 -1.01 0.99 -3.73
N ILE A 166 -2.04 1.53 -3.07
CA ILE A 166 -2.93 2.55 -3.63
C ILE A 166 -2.56 3.96 -3.12
N ALA A 167 -2.33 4.09 -1.82
CA ALA A 167 -1.95 5.34 -1.18
C ALA A 167 -1.18 5.07 0.12
N CYS A 168 -0.30 5.99 0.51
CA CYS A 168 0.32 6.00 1.83
C CYS A 168 -0.62 6.72 2.81
N LEU A 169 -0.64 6.27 4.07
CA LEU A 169 -1.47 6.87 5.13
C LEU A 169 -0.69 7.85 6.01
N LYS A 170 0.64 7.92 5.85
CA LYS A 170 1.49 8.93 6.50
C LYS A 170 1.67 10.12 5.56
N PRO A 171 1.68 11.37 6.05
CA PRO A 171 2.05 12.52 5.22
C PRO A 171 3.48 12.38 4.71
N ASP A 172 3.73 12.91 3.52
CA ASP A 172 5.09 13.13 3.04
C ASP A 172 5.81 14.06 4.03
N SER A 173 7.01 13.69 4.45
CA SER A 173 7.87 14.56 5.24
C SER A 173 8.29 15.74 4.34
N GLU A 174 7.78 16.94 4.61
CA GLU A 174 8.29 18.18 3.99
C GLU A 174 9.76 18.44 4.31
#